data_AF-A0A821VLZ1-F1
#
_entry.id   AF-A0A821VLZ1-F1
#
_cell.length_a   1.000
_cell.length_b   1.000
_cell.length_c   1.000
_cell.angle_alpha   90.00
_cell.angle_beta   90.00
_cell.angle_gamma   90.00
#
_symmetry.space_group_name_H-M   'P 1'
#
loop_
_entity.id
_entity.type
_entity.pdbx_description
1 polymer ?
#
loop_
_entity_poly.entity_id
_entity_poly.type
_entity_poly.pdbx_seq_one_letter_code
_entity_poly.pdbx_strand_id
1 'polypeptide(L)'
;MVMNELGHQNRQIHILKVDIEGGEFSFFEELFQSSNNDQRDLPYIRQILFEIHLGADRSESSCRRAHKLFELFRSQNFAIFHKEANVANAQNLFEYAMLRLNPSFFISPL
;
A
#
# COMPACT_ATOMS: atom_id res chain seq x y z
N MET A 1 4.10 -11.49 -10.76
CA MET A 1 4.37 -10.42 -9.79
C MET A 1 5.55 -9.58 -10.24
N VAL A 2 5.32 -8.28 -10.46
CA VAL A 2 6.33 -7.33 -10.99
C VAL A 2 7.60 -7.25 -10.14
N MET A 3 7.53 -7.45 -8.82
CA MET A 3 8.72 -7.49 -7.96
C MET A 3 9.70 -8.62 -8.34
N ASN A 4 9.18 -9.74 -8.83
CA ASN A 4 10.00 -10.87 -9.25
C ASN A 4 10.66 -10.57 -10.60
N GLU A 5 9.88 -10.04 -11.53
CA GLU A 5 10.32 -9.67 -12.88
C GLU A 5 11.41 -8.59 -12.85
N LEU A 6 11.37 -7.69 -11.86
CA LEU A 6 12.37 -6.66 -11.63
C LEU A 6 13.54 -7.10 -10.73
N GLY A 7 13.58 -8.36 -10.30
CA GLY A 7 14.68 -8.89 -9.48
C GLY A 7 14.74 -8.31 -8.05
N HIS A 8 13.60 -7.95 -7.47
CA HIS A 8 13.48 -7.45 -6.09
C HIS A 8 13.20 -8.55 -5.05
N GLN A 9 13.10 -9.81 -5.46
CA GLN A 9 12.98 -10.93 -4.53
C GLN A 9 14.11 -10.93 -3.51
N ASN A 10 13.80 -11.26 -2.25
CA ASN A 10 14.80 -11.34 -1.17
C ASN A 10 15.59 -10.05 -0.93
N ARG A 11 15.12 -8.89 -1.42
CA ARG A 11 15.79 -7.60 -1.19
C ARG A 11 15.06 -6.79 -0.12
N GLN A 12 15.84 -5.99 0.61
CA GLN A 12 15.30 -4.90 1.39
C GLN A 12 15.08 -3.69 0.49
N ILE A 13 13.84 -3.22 0.41
CA ILE A 13 13.46 -1.98 -0.24
C ILE A 13 13.28 -0.92 0.85
N HIS A 14 14.15 0.10 0.83
CA HIS A 14 14.04 1.20 1.79
C HIS A 14 12.82 2.07 1.51
N ILE A 15 12.57 2.38 0.24
CA ILE A 15 11.43 3.17 -0.24
C ILE A 15 10.92 2.53 -1.53
N LEU A 16 9.64 2.18 -1.54
CA LEU A 16 8.91 1.75 -2.72
C LEU A 16 7.94 2.87 -3.12
N LYS A 17 8.14 3.48 -4.30
CA LYS A 17 7.14 4.38 -4.89
C LYS A 17 6.27 3.57 -5.87
N VAL A 18 4.95 3.68 -5.75
CA VAL A 18 3.96 3.08 -6.64
C VAL A 18 3.09 4.19 -7.22
N ASP A 19 3.16 4.36 -8.52
CA ASP A 19 2.44 5.41 -9.24
C ASP A 19 1.92 4.78 -10.52
N ILE A 20 0.72 4.21 -10.39
CA ILE A 20 0.06 3.44 -11.45
C ILE A 20 -1.39 3.87 -11.52
N GLU A 21 -1.86 4.15 -12.73
CA GLU A 21 -3.17 4.73 -13.01
C GLU A 21 -4.30 3.70 -12.76
N GLY A 22 -4.85 3.65 -11.54
CA GLY A 22 -6.02 2.82 -11.19
C GLY A 22 -5.73 1.33 -10.90
N GLY A 23 -4.45 0.91 -10.91
CA GLY A 23 -4.02 -0.47 -10.67
C GLY A 23 -3.61 -0.80 -9.24
N GLU A 24 -3.59 0.17 -8.34
CA GLU A 24 -2.94 0.13 -7.02
C GLU A 24 -3.56 -0.92 -6.10
N PHE A 25 -4.88 -1.01 -6.10
CA PHE A 25 -5.61 -1.94 -5.25
C PHE A 25 -5.18 -3.38 -5.54
N SER A 26 -5.21 -3.79 -6.81
CA SER A 26 -4.83 -5.15 -7.22
C SER A 26 -3.34 -5.39 -7.03
N PHE A 27 -2.50 -4.37 -7.29
CA PHE A 27 -1.07 -4.45 -7.04
C PHE A 27 -0.76 -4.73 -5.56
N PHE A 28 -1.35 -3.98 -4.63
CA PHE A 28 -1.09 -4.15 -3.20
C PHE A 28 -1.74 -5.42 -2.65
N GLU A 29 -2.90 -5.83 -3.17
CA GLU A 29 -3.49 -7.14 -2.88
C GLU A 29 -2.53 -8.26 -3.28
N GLU A 30 -1.99 -8.27 -4.50
CA GLU A 30 -0.99 -9.27 -4.93
C GLU A 30 0.27 -9.20 -4.04
N LEU A 31 0.82 -8.00 -3.82
CA LEU A 31 2.03 -7.79 -3.02
C LEU A 31 1.94 -8.36 -1.60
N PHE A 32 0.78 -8.26 -0.95
CA PHE A 32 0.63 -8.67 0.44
C PHE A 32 -0.09 -10.02 0.62
N GLN A 33 -0.98 -10.43 -0.28
CA GLN A 33 -1.69 -11.72 -0.20
C GLN A 33 -0.83 -12.90 -0.67
N SER A 34 0.22 -12.68 -1.47
CA SER A 34 1.23 -13.70 -1.76
C SER A 34 1.99 -14.20 -0.52
N SER A 35 1.81 -13.60 0.66
CA SER A 35 2.48 -13.99 1.91
C SER A 35 1.99 -15.28 2.57
N ASN A 36 0.92 -15.91 2.06
CA ASN A 36 0.34 -17.11 2.68
C ASN A 36 1.01 -18.44 2.29
N ASN A 37 1.82 -18.51 1.22
CA ASN A 37 2.39 -19.79 0.76
C ASN A 37 3.93 -19.83 0.67
N ASP A 38 4.64 -18.71 0.61
CA ASP A 38 6.09 -18.67 0.87
C ASP A 38 6.55 -17.22 1.07
N GLN A 39 6.71 -16.78 2.33
CA GLN A 39 7.21 -15.43 2.65
C GLN A 39 8.63 -15.14 2.13
N ARG A 40 9.33 -16.17 1.63
CA ARG A 40 10.72 -16.10 1.19
C ARG A 40 10.91 -15.37 -0.14
N ASP A 41 9.85 -15.12 -0.91
CA ASP A 41 10.00 -14.49 -2.23
C ASP A 41 9.65 -12.99 -2.26
N LEU A 42 9.09 -12.44 -1.17
CA LEU A 42 8.66 -11.05 -1.12
C LEU A 42 9.78 -10.12 -0.58
N PRO A 43 9.93 -8.91 -1.16
CA PRO A 43 10.86 -7.92 -0.62
C PRO A 43 10.43 -7.44 0.77
N TYR A 44 11.40 -7.19 1.64
CA TYR A 44 11.15 -6.47 2.89
C TYR A 44 11.11 -4.96 2.61
N ILE A 45 9.93 -4.35 2.70
CA ILE A 45 9.72 -2.93 2.42
C ILE A 45 9.64 -2.13 3.73
N ARG A 46 10.40 -1.02 3.85
CA ARG A 46 10.36 -0.11 5.01
C ARG A 46 9.41 1.07 4.83
N GLN A 47 9.32 1.62 3.62
CA GLN A 47 8.46 2.76 3.29
C GLN A 47 7.75 2.53 1.97
N ILE A 48 6.49 2.94 1.91
CA ILE A 48 5.69 2.92 0.69
C ILE A 48 5.18 4.34 0.45
N LEU A 49 5.44 4.84 -0.76
CA LEU A 49 4.87 6.07 -1.29
C LEU A 49 3.91 5.65 -2.41
N PHE A 50 2.67 6.07 -2.39
CA PHE A 50 1.76 5.75 -3.48
C PHE A 50 0.71 6.83 -3.69
N GLU A 51 0.33 7.03 -4.94
CA GLU A 51 -0.90 7.74 -5.26
C GLU A 51 -2.05 6.73 -5.29
N ILE A 52 -3.22 7.11 -4.78
CA ILE A 52 -4.44 6.32 -4.93
C ILE A 52 -5.41 7.00 -5.89
N HIS A 53 -5.76 6.27 -6.94
CA HIS A 53 -6.74 6.65 -7.94
C HIS A 53 -8.11 6.14 -7.52
N LEU A 54 -8.90 6.98 -6.83
CA LEU A 54 -10.26 6.62 -6.42
C LEU A 54 -11.27 6.62 -7.58
N GLY A 55 -10.87 7.10 -8.77
CA GLY A 55 -11.72 7.23 -9.95
C GLY A 55 -12.81 8.31 -9.81
N ALA A 56 -13.61 8.49 -10.86
CA ALA A 56 -14.77 9.40 -10.83
C ALA A 56 -15.95 8.81 -10.03
N ASP A 57 -15.96 7.49 -9.83
CA ASP A 57 -17.00 6.80 -9.08
C ASP A 57 -16.75 6.89 -7.57
N ARG A 58 -17.54 7.73 -6.91
CA ARG A 58 -17.55 7.96 -5.45
C ARG A 58 -18.55 7.06 -4.71
N SER A 59 -18.98 5.97 -5.35
CA SER A 59 -19.88 5.01 -4.74
C SER A 59 -19.32 4.46 -3.42
N GLU A 60 -20.23 4.02 -2.55
CA GLU A 60 -19.88 3.36 -1.30
C GLU A 60 -18.95 2.15 -1.53
N SER A 61 -19.02 1.49 -2.70
CA SER A 61 -18.08 0.47 -3.15
C SER A 61 -16.64 0.95 -3.22
N SER A 62 -16.37 2.11 -3.83
CA SER A 62 -15.02 2.69 -3.93
C SER A 62 -14.45 3.02 -2.56
N CYS A 63 -15.27 3.63 -1.68
CA CYS A 63 -14.88 3.91 -0.30
C CYS A 63 -14.54 2.64 0.47
N ARG A 64 -15.36 1.57 0.33
CA ARG A 64 -15.07 0.26 0.93
C ARG A 64 -13.78 -0.36 0.40
N ARG A 65 -13.49 -0.23 -0.90
CA ARG A 65 -12.26 -0.75 -1.51
C ARG A 65 -11.03 -0.03 -0.95
N ALA A 66 -11.07 1.30 -0.86
CA ALA A 66 -10.02 2.08 -0.23
C ALA A 66 -9.82 1.70 1.24
N HIS A 67 -10.91 1.57 2.00
CA HIS A 67 -10.84 1.14 3.40
C HIS A 67 -10.19 -0.24 3.56
N LYS A 68 -10.56 -1.22 2.72
CA LYS A 68 -9.93 -2.56 2.70
C LYS A 68 -8.44 -2.49 2.41
N LEU A 69 -8.02 -1.65 1.46
CA LEU A 69 -6.60 -1.45 1.15
C LEU A 69 -5.83 -0.89 2.37
N PHE A 70 -6.38 0.08 3.09
CA PHE A 70 -5.75 0.61 4.30
C PHE A 70 -5.72 -0.39 5.46
N GLU A 71 -6.75 -1.23 5.62
CA GLU A 71 -6.69 -2.35 6.56
C GLU A 71 -5.63 -3.39 6.16
N LEU A 72 -5.45 -3.64 4.86
CA LEU A 72 -4.37 -4.50 4.36
C LEU A 72 -3.00 -3.94 4.74
N PHE A 73 -2.75 -2.65 4.50
CA PHE A 73 -1.52 -2.00 4.96
C PHE A 73 -1.32 -2.11 6.48
N ARG A 74 -2.38 -1.86 7.27
CA ARG A 74 -2.35 -1.97 8.73
C ARG A 74 -1.98 -3.38 9.19
N SER A 75 -2.55 -4.41 8.55
CA SER A 75 -2.21 -5.82 8.83
C SER A 75 -0.74 -6.17 8.50
N GLN A 76 -0.08 -5.37 7.67
CA GLN A 76 1.33 -5.50 7.31
C GLN A 76 2.24 -4.58 8.14
N ASN A 77 1.71 -3.95 9.18
CA ASN A 77 2.37 -3.00 10.07
C ASN A 77 2.76 -1.67 9.42
N PHE A 78 2.06 -1.24 8.37
CA PHE A 78 2.26 0.08 7.79
C PHE A 78 1.32 1.12 8.42
N ALA A 79 1.90 2.24 8.87
CA ALA A 79 1.18 3.40 9.37
C ALA A 79 1.35 4.58 8.39
N ILE A 80 0.28 5.35 8.21
CA ILE A 80 0.31 6.60 7.43
C ILE A 80 1.08 7.64 8.23
N PHE A 81 2.09 8.28 7.63
CA PHE A 81 2.78 9.43 8.24
C PHE A 81 2.66 10.71 7.41
N HIS A 82 2.25 10.60 6.15
CA HIS A 82 1.92 11.74 5.29
C HIS A 82 0.76 11.41 4.38
N LYS A 83 -0.06 12.42 4.09
CA LYS A 83 -1.12 12.40 3.08
C LYS A 83 -1.23 13.79 2.47
N GLU A 84 -1.30 13.85 1.15
CA GLU A 84 -1.63 15.07 0.42
C GLU A 84 -2.61 14.80 -0.72
N ALA A 85 -3.33 15.84 -1.14
CA ALA A 85 -4.16 15.76 -2.33
C ALA A 85 -3.31 16.18 -3.54
N ASN A 86 -3.42 15.44 -4.65
CA ASN A 86 -2.79 15.87 -5.90
C ASN A 86 -3.52 17.11 -6.41
N VAL A 87 -2.82 18.25 -6.50
CA VAL A 87 -3.44 19.55 -6.83
C VAL A 87 -4.04 19.61 -8.24
N ALA A 88 -3.60 18.75 -9.17
CA ALA A 88 -4.19 18.66 -10.50
C ALA A 88 -5.56 17.95 -10.49
N ASN A 89 -5.79 17.06 -9.52
CA ASN A 89 -7.06 16.33 -9.38
C ASN A 89 -7.37 16.01 -7.91
N ALA A 90 -7.49 17.06 -7.09
CA ALA A 90 -7.59 16.94 -5.63
C ALA A 90 -8.85 16.21 -5.14
N GLN A 91 -9.82 16.01 -6.03
CA GLN A 91 -11.04 15.27 -5.73
C GLN A 91 -10.83 13.76 -5.85
N ASN A 92 -9.89 13.30 -6.69
CA ASN A 92 -9.77 11.90 -7.04
C ASN A 92 -8.43 11.24 -6.76
N LEU A 93 -7.38 12.02 -6.63
CA LEU A 93 -6.01 11.55 -6.51
C LEU A 93 -5.41 12.06 -5.20
N PHE A 94 -4.86 11.12 -4.43
CA PHE A 94 -4.24 11.42 -3.13
C PHE A 94 -2.93 10.67 -3.01
N GLU A 95 -1.88 11.38 -2.63
CA GLU A 95 -0.59 10.77 -2.33
C GLU A 95 -0.52 10.41 -0.85
N TYR A 96 0.00 9.23 -0.57
CA TYR A 96 0.19 8.70 0.76
C TYR A 96 1.63 8.26 0.94
N ALA A 97 2.18 8.57 2.11
CA ALA A 97 3.44 8.01 2.57
C ALA A 97 3.20 7.16 3.83
N MET A 98 3.72 5.93 3.79
CA MET A 98 3.56 4.95 4.84
C MET A 98 4.91 4.43 5.33
N LEU A 99 5.00 4.24 6.65
CA LEU A 99 6.15 3.68 7.34
C LEU A 99 5.78 2.32 7.93
N ARG A 100 6.64 1.33 7.73
CA ARG A 100 6.53 0.05 8.44
C ARG A 100 7.03 0.23 9.87
N LEU A 101 6.15 0.03 10.85
CA LEU A 101 6.45 0.15 12.27
C LEU A 101 6.57 -1.22 12.92
N ASN A 102 7.03 -1.23 14.18
CA ASN A 102 7.00 -2.43 15.01
C ASN A 102 5.53 -2.88 15.21
N PRO A 103 5.22 -4.19 15.16
CA PRO A 103 3.87 -4.69 15.44
C PRO A 103 3.26 -4.19 16.75
N SER A 104 4.07 -3.90 17.76
CA SER A 104 3.60 -3.33 19.04
C SER A 104 2.90 -1.98 18.91
N PHE A 105 3.17 -1.22 17.85
CA PHE A 105 2.45 0.04 17.57
C PHE A 105 0.96 -0.20 17.29
N PHE A 106 0.59 -1.36 16.75
CA PHE A 106 -0.78 -1.69 16.35
C PHE A 106 -1.54 -2.52 17.39
N ILE A 107 -0.87 -2.91 18.47
CA ILE A 107 -1.48 -3.59 19.61
C ILE A 107 -1.78 -2.50 20.64
N SER A 108 -3.06 -2.12 20.81
CA SER A 108 -3.43 -1.19 21.87
C SER A 108 -2.99 -1.75 23.23
N PRO A 109 -2.29 -0.97 24.08
CA PRO A 109 -2.22 -1.29 25.49
C PRO A 109 -3.63 -1.04 26.07
N LEU A 110 -4.31 -2.10 26.48
CA LEU A 110 -5.47 -2.02 27.37
C LEU A 110 -5.03 -1.49 28.74
#